data_AF-A0ABD3QVP7-F1
#
_entry.id   AF-A0ABD3QVP7-F1
#
_cell.length_a   1.000
_cell.length_b   1.000
_cell.length_c   1.000
_cell.angle_alpha   90.00
_cell.angle_beta   90.00
_cell.angle_gamma   90.00
#
_symmetry.space_group_name_H-M   'P 1'
#
loop_
_entity.id
_entity.type
_entity.pdbx_description
1 polymer ?
#
loop_
_entity_poly.entity_id
_entity_poly.type
_entity_poly.pdbx_seq_one_letter_code
_entity_poly.pdbx_strand_id
1 'polypeptide(L)'
;MNLKYLSASLLTLACTASAGSTERKLAKAVKSSKSTLSPTSSSPTPAPTESPVVTPFPVNPFSAMGLTHNAIRGWIFQMEEDCLQAVENWTDRAKLDQAIATTETLLKMINTHMAQEDGKFFDAFDNTFACVAYKEKYREEHDHDEAEQVVLTNFTNRLKDPNLTLSQAHEVCAETFTFASEHEAHLKHEEKVLSPLTKNFPAGSGPAIVHHVIGVNFDETHDFFFETALDQLVKREPLSVVGSYVAAVKRILTPEQYALVLPGIIKACGSMWPMVHERLIGEGGDYTAADEAKLPAGIFDPINCASTMSPTKSPVKAPV
;
A
#
# COMPACT_ATOMS: atom_id res chain seq x y z
N MET A 1 14.70 -39.63 -27.10
CA MET A 1 15.22 -38.24 -27.09
C MET A 1 15.78 -37.96 -25.71
N ASN A 2 16.95 -37.31 -25.65
CA ASN A 2 17.85 -37.23 -24.48
C ASN A 2 17.25 -36.48 -23.27
N LEU A 3 17.13 -37.16 -22.13
CA LEU A 3 16.97 -36.57 -20.80
C LEU A 3 18.33 -36.08 -20.27
N LYS A 4 18.70 -34.80 -20.47
CA LYS A 4 19.89 -34.20 -19.82
C LYS A 4 19.83 -32.69 -19.51
N TYR A 5 18.65 -32.05 -19.48
CA TYR A 5 18.57 -30.58 -19.22
C TYR A 5 17.47 -30.16 -18.23
N LEU A 6 17.27 -30.91 -17.15
CA LEU A 6 16.40 -30.51 -16.03
C LEU A 6 17.07 -30.87 -14.69
N SER A 7 18.19 -30.22 -14.35
CA SER A 7 18.76 -30.35 -12.99
C SER A 7 19.76 -29.23 -12.60
N ALA A 8 19.48 -27.96 -12.91
CA ALA A 8 20.43 -26.89 -12.55
C ALA A 8 19.82 -25.47 -12.36
N SER A 9 18.68 -25.33 -11.68
CA SER A 9 18.23 -23.99 -11.24
C SER A 9 17.55 -23.94 -9.86
N LEU A 10 17.60 -25.01 -9.05
CA LEU A 10 16.88 -25.08 -7.77
C LEU A 10 17.80 -25.25 -6.54
N LEU A 11 19.08 -24.86 -6.63
CA LEU A 11 20.01 -25.06 -5.52
C LEU A 11 21.04 -23.94 -5.37
N THR A 12 20.63 -22.69 -5.19
CA THR A 12 21.47 -21.69 -4.51
C THR A 12 20.65 -20.54 -3.93
N LEU A 13 20.01 -20.73 -2.76
CA LEU A 13 19.74 -19.60 -1.85
C LEU A 13 19.55 -20.10 -0.41
N ALA A 14 20.65 -20.52 0.21
CA ALA A 14 20.75 -20.58 1.67
C ALA A 14 22.20 -20.35 2.08
N CYS A 15 22.37 -19.53 3.12
CA CYS A 15 23.60 -19.19 3.84
C CYS A 15 24.49 -18.07 3.26
N THR A 16 24.10 -16.83 3.52
CA THR A 16 25.01 -15.82 4.10
C THR A 16 24.23 -14.89 5.03
N ALA A 17 24.10 -15.30 6.30
CA ALA A 17 23.88 -14.34 7.39
C ALA A 17 25.17 -13.51 7.53
N SER A 18 25.12 -12.23 7.22
CA SER A 18 26.17 -11.28 7.55
C SER A 18 25.58 -10.15 8.37
N ALA A 19 25.93 -10.16 9.66
CA ALA A 19 25.73 -9.07 10.58
C ALA A 19 26.46 -7.81 10.07
N GLY A 20 25.71 -6.73 9.90
CA GLY A 20 26.23 -5.38 9.72
C GLY A 20 25.36 -4.44 10.55
N SER A 21 25.82 -4.09 11.75
CA SER A 21 26.53 -2.82 12.01
C SER A 21 25.58 -1.64 12.17
N THR A 22 25.01 -1.55 13.38
CA THR A 22 24.55 -0.30 13.98
C THR A 22 25.75 0.57 14.34
N GLU A 23 26.05 1.61 13.57
CA GLU A 23 26.79 2.78 14.08
C GLU A 23 26.42 4.09 13.38
N ARG A 24 26.24 5.11 14.22
CA ARG A 24 26.10 6.59 14.05
C ARG A 24 24.72 7.08 14.48
N LYS A 25 24.56 8.11 15.30
CA LYS A 25 25.45 9.10 15.93
C LYS A 25 24.54 9.90 16.88
N LEU A 26 25.02 10.33 18.06
CA LEU A 26 24.63 11.50 18.89
C LEU A 26 24.99 11.18 20.35
N ALA A 27 25.54 12.03 21.20
CA ALA A 27 26.15 13.35 21.12
C ALA A 27 27.03 13.52 22.37
N LYS A 28 28.09 14.32 22.27
CA LYS A 28 28.99 14.69 23.36
C LYS A 28 28.50 15.99 23.99
N ALA A 29 28.19 15.99 25.29
CA ALA A 29 28.37 17.14 26.18
C ALA A 29 28.16 16.74 27.65
N VAL A 30 29.26 16.50 28.38
CA VAL A 30 29.27 16.50 29.84
C VAL A 30 29.92 17.83 30.27
N LYS A 31 29.15 18.68 30.95
CA LYS A 31 29.71 19.73 31.80
C LYS A 31 29.28 19.47 33.24
N SER A 32 30.31 19.23 34.05
CA SER A 32 30.35 19.19 35.49
C SER A 32 29.53 20.31 36.14
N SER A 33 28.78 19.98 37.19
CA SER A 33 28.44 20.90 38.27
C SER A 33 28.32 20.16 39.59
N LYS A 34 28.98 20.74 40.58
CA LYS A 34 29.32 20.21 41.91
C LYS A 34 28.09 20.15 42.83
N SER A 35 28.08 19.12 43.66
CA SER A 35 27.22 18.91 44.83
C SER A 35 27.49 19.94 45.94
N THR A 36 26.43 20.39 46.63
CA THR A 36 26.48 20.72 48.07
C THR A 36 25.10 20.47 48.71
N LEU A 37 25.12 19.79 49.87
CA LEU A 37 24.01 19.30 50.69
C LEU A 37 23.26 20.39 51.47
N SER A 38 21.95 20.20 51.73
CA SER A 38 21.34 20.07 53.09
C SER A 38 19.79 20.13 53.08
N PRO A 39 19.10 19.61 54.12
CA PRO A 39 17.82 18.92 54.00
C PRO A 39 16.60 19.73 54.47
N THR A 40 15.40 19.31 54.07
CA THR A 40 14.19 19.56 54.88
C THR A 40 13.14 18.48 54.63
N SER A 41 12.62 17.97 55.74
CA SER A 41 11.59 16.95 55.87
C SER A 41 10.22 17.50 55.50
N SER A 42 9.53 16.81 54.60
CA SER A 42 8.08 16.82 54.49
C SER A 42 7.64 15.57 53.72
N SER A 43 6.84 14.72 54.38
CA SER A 43 6.26 13.51 53.79
C SER A 43 5.57 13.80 52.45
N PRO A 44 5.79 13.00 51.40
CA PRO A 44 5.13 13.22 50.13
C PRO A 44 3.71 12.65 50.16
N THR A 45 2.73 13.53 50.02
CA THR A 45 1.42 13.20 49.44
C THR A 45 1.65 12.48 48.11
N PRO A 46 0.96 11.36 47.79
CA PRO A 46 1.15 10.71 46.51
C PRO A 46 0.79 11.69 45.38
N ALA A 47 1.75 11.92 44.48
CA ALA A 47 1.53 12.71 43.30
C ALA A 47 0.36 12.12 42.48
N PRO A 48 -0.52 12.95 41.90
CA PRO A 48 -1.52 12.46 40.98
C PRO A 48 -0.79 11.68 39.87
N THR A 49 -1.20 10.44 39.66
CA THR A 49 -0.69 9.63 38.56
C THR A 49 -1.13 10.33 37.28
N GLU A 50 -0.23 11.12 36.68
CA GLU A 50 -0.45 11.71 35.36
C GLU A 50 -0.76 10.54 34.42
N SER A 51 -1.98 10.54 33.87
CA SER A 51 -2.36 9.57 32.85
C SER A 51 -1.38 9.75 31.69
N PRO A 52 -0.83 8.65 31.14
CA PRO A 52 0.13 8.75 30.05
C PRO A 52 -0.47 9.56 28.90
N VAL A 53 0.26 10.57 28.43
CA VAL A 53 -0.15 11.37 27.26
C VAL A 53 -0.15 10.44 26.06
N VAL A 54 -1.35 10.12 25.57
CA VAL A 54 -1.53 9.29 24.38
C VAL A 54 -1.20 10.13 23.15
N THR A 55 -0.13 9.78 22.44
CA THR A 55 0.26 10.46 21.19
C THR A 55 -0.63 9.98 20.02
N PRO A 56 -1.36 10.89 19.35
CA PRO A 56 -2.18 10.52 18.20
C PRO A 56 -1.36 9.97 17.03
N PHE A 57 -2.02 9.27 16.10
CA PHE A 57 -1.36 8.84 14.87
C PHE A 57 -1.14 10.02 13.90
N PRO A 58 -0.03 10.05 13.16
CA PRO A 58 0.17 11.05 12.12
C PRO A 58 -0.88 10.85 11.02
N VAL A 59 -1.56 11.94 10.63
CA VAL A 59 -2.59 11.92 9.58
C VAL A 59 -2.01 12.47 8.28
N ASN A 60 -1.81 11.58 7.30
CA ASN A 60 -1.53 11.94 5.92
C ASN A 60 -2.59 11.30 5.01
N PRO A 61 -3.47 12.08 4.34
CA PRO A 61 -4.51 11.53 3.47
C PRO A 61 -4.00 10.56 2.41
N PHE A 62 -2.84 10.86 1.81
CA PHE A 62 -2.23 10.01 0.77
C PHE A 62 -1.70 8.68 1.31
N SER A 63 -1.58 8.52 2.63
CA SER A 63 -1.26 7.21 3.23
C SER A 63 -2.36 6.18 3.01
N ALA A 64 -3.61 6.57 2.73
CA ALA A 64 -4.65 5.62 2.31
C ALA A 64 -4.32 4.96 0.97
N MET A 65 -3.68 5.68 0.04
CA MET A 65 -3.20 5.11 -1.23
C MET A 65 -1.86 4.38 -1.02
N GLY A 66 -0.86 5.05 -0.45
CA GLY A 66 0.48 4.47 -0.34
C GLY A 66 0.56 3.21 0.53
N LEU A 67 -0.21 3.13 1.62
CA LEU A 67 -0.23 1.90 2.45
C LEU A 67 -1.09 0.80 1.84
N THR A 68 -1.93 1.10 0.85
CA THR A 68 -2.58 0.04 0.05
C THR A 68 -1.54 -0.75 -0.73
N HIS A 69 -0.47 -0.12 -1.25
CA HIS A 69 0.61 -0.86 -1.90
C HIS A 69 1.28 -1.84 -0.93
N ASN A 70 1.47 -1.45 0.34
CA ASN A 70 1.96 -2.38 1.37
C ASN A 70 0.98 -3.54 1.62
N ALA A 71 -0.32 -3.28 1.58
CA ALA A 71 -1.32 -4.34 1.70
C ALA A 71 -1.31 -5.28 0.49
N ILE A 72 -1.20 -4.75 -0.74
CA ILE A 72 -1.02 -5.53 -1.98
C ILE A 72 0.22 -6.42 -1.86
N ARG A 73 1.36 -5.88 -1.42
CA ARG A 73 2.57 -6.69 -1.16
C ARG A 73 2.33 -7.79 -0.13
N GLY A 74 1.57 -7.51 0.92
CA GLY A 74 1.17 -8.53 1.89
C GLY A 74 0.35 -9.66 1.28
N TRP A 75 -0.56 -9.33 0.35
CA TRP A 75 -1.33 -10.30 -0.42
C TRP A 75 -0.50 -11.05 -1.46
N ILE A 76 0.46 -10.40 -2.14
CA ILE A 76 1.43 -11.06 -3.02
C ILE A 76 2.20 -12.12 -2.24
N PHE A 77 2.75 -11.76 -1.08
CA PHE A 77 3.45 -12.72 -0.24
C PHE A 77 2.54 -13.89 0.19
N GLN A 78 1.29 -13.61 0.57
CA GLN A 78 0.34 -14.67 0.93
C GLN A 78 0.04 -15.58 -0.27
N MET A 79 -0.10 -15.03 -1.47
CA MET A 79 -0.33 -15.77 -2.70
C MET A 79 0.84 -16.70 -3.03
N GLU A 80 2.08 -16.21 -2.89
CA GLU A 80 3.30 -17.02 -3.06
C GLU A 80 3.37 -18.16 -2.03
N GLU A 81 3.10 -17.89 -0.74
CA GLU A 81 3.03 -18.92 0.29
C GLU A 81 1.96 -19.98 -0.02
N ASP A 82 0.75 -19.54 -0.38
CA ASP A 82 -0.35 -20.44 -0.66
C ASP A 82 -0.10 -21.27 -1.94
N CYS A 83 0.58 -20.73 -2.95
CA CYS A 83 0.96 -21.51 -4.15
C CYS A 83 2.00 -22.58 -3.81
N LEU A 84 2.98 -22.27 -2.96
CA LEU A 84 3.96 -23.26 -2.49
C LEU A 84 3.27 -24.37 -1.69
N GLN A 85 2.34 -23.99 -0.79
CA GLN A 85 1.53 -24.96 -0.03
C GLN A 85 0.63 -25.80 -0.94
N ALA A 86 0.06 -25.22 -2.00
CA ALA A 86 -0.71 -25.93 -3.00
C ALA A 86 0.16 -26.94 -3.79
N VAL A 87 1.41 -26.61 -4.11
CA VAL A 87 2.35 -27.55 -4.76
C VAL A 87 2.73 -28.70 -3.83
N GLU A 88 3.10 -28.40 -2.58
CA GLU A 88 3.47 -29.41 -1.58
C GLU A 88 2.31 -30.37 -1.28
N ASN A 89 1.09 -29.87 -1.35
CA ASN A 89 -0.15 -30.58 -1.03
C ASN A 89 -1.11 -30.62 -2.22
N TRP A 90 -0.61 -30.87 -3.44
CA TRP A 90 -1.39 -30.77 -4.68
C TRP A 90 -2.60 -31.71 -4.80
N THR A 91 -2.74 -32.68 -3.90
CA THR A 91 -3.92 -33.55 -3.79
C THR A 91 -4.90 -33.09 -2.71
N ASP A 92 -4.54 -32.11 -1.88
CA ASP A 92 -5.40 -31.53 -0.84
C ASP A 92 -6.23 -30.39 -1.42
N ARG A 93 -7.52 -30.65 -1.61
CA ARG A 93 -8.48 -29.69 -2.15
C ARG A 93 -8.52 -28.38 -1.35
N ALA A 94 -8.39 -28.44 -0.03
CA ALA A 94 -8.47 -27.24 0.81
C ALA A 94 -7.27 -26.30 0.58
N LYS A 95 -6.07 -26.85 0.33
CA LYS A 95 -4.86 -26.06 0.03
C LYS A 95 -4.92 -25.42 -1.34
N LEU A 96 -5.44 -26.15 -2.33
CA LEU A 96 -5.66 -25.62 -3.66
C LEU A 96 -6.73 -24.52 -3.67
N ASP A 97 -7.84 -24.71 -2.93
CA ASP A 97 -8.91 -23.71 -2.81
C ASP A 97 -8.44 -22.45 -2.08
N GLN A 98 -7.56 -22.59 -1.08
CA GLN A 98 -6.93 -21.46 -0.41
C GLN A 98 -6.08 -20.64 -1.40
N ALA A 99 -5.24 -21.28 -2.22
CA ALA A 99 -4.44 -20.59 -3.22
C ALA A 99 -5.32 -19.83 -4.24
N ILE A 100 -6.40 -20.47 -4.72
CA ILE A 100 -7.38 -19.83 -5.61
C ILE A 100 -7.99 -18.60 -4.94
N ALA A 101 -8.50 -18.73 -3.71
CA ALA A 101 -9.18 -17.65 -3.01
C ALA A 101 -8.24 -16.46 -2.73
N THR A 102 -6.98 -16.74 -2.37
CA THR A 102 -5.97 -15.71 -2.14
C THR A 102 -5.64 -14.96 -3.44
N THR A 103 -5.46 -15.67 -4.56
CA THR A 103 -5.25 -15.04 -5.87
C THR A 103 -6.46 -14.20 -6.28
N GLU A 104 -7.68 -14.73 -6.21
CA GLU A 104 -8.90 -14.00 -6.57
C GLU A 104 -9.08 -12.74 -5.71
N THR A 105 -8.71 -12.80 -4.42
CA THR A 105 -8.72 -11.64 -3.50
C THR A 105 -7.70 -10.59 -3.90
N LEU A 106 -6.44 -10.99 -4.16
CA LEU A 106 -5.39 -10.08 -4.59
C LEU A 106 -5.77 -9.36 -5.89
N LEU A 107 -6.21 -10.12 -6.90
CA LEU A 107 -6.59 -9.56 -8.20
C LEU A 107 -7.74 -8.57 -8.08
N LYS A 108 -8.74 -8.87 -7.24
CA LYS A 108 -9.83 -7.93 -6.96
C LYS A 108 -9.34 -6.65 -6.30
N MET A 109 -8.38 -6.76 -5.37
CA MET A 109 -7.74 -5.60 -4.75
C MET A 109 -6.98 -4.76 -5.78
N ILE A 110 -6.14 -5.38 -6.60
CA ILE A 110 -5.38 -4.70 -7.66
C ILE A 110 -6.32 -3.96 -8.60
N ASN A 111 -7.36 -4.62 -9.12
CA ASN A 111 -8.33 -3.98 -10.02
C ASN A 111 -9.08 -2.81 -9.38
N THR A 112 -9.42 -2.92 -8.09
CA THR A 112 -10.09 -1.83 -7.37
C THR A 112 -9.17 -0.61 -7.26
N HIS A 113 -7.88 -0.84 -6.96
CA HIS A 113 -6.86 0.19 -6.82
C HIS A 113 -6.53 0.87 -8.15
N MET A 114 -6.26 0.08 -9.20
CA MET A 114 -5.98 0.59 -10.55
C MET A 114 -7.14 1.45 -11.07
N ALA A 115 -8.39 1.04 -10.82
CA ALA A 115 -9.57 1.82 -11.22
C ALA A 115 -9.62 3.19 -10.54
N GLN A 116 -9.25 3.29 -9.26
CA GLN A 116 -9.15 4.56 -8.54
C GLN A 116 -8.03 5.44 -9.11
N GLU A 117 -6.92 4.80 -9.47
CA GLU A 117 -5.75 5.49 -10.01
C GLU A 117 -6.03 6.07 -11.40
N ASP A 118 -6.52 5.26 -12.32
CA ASP A 118 -6.90 5.67 -13.67
C ASP A 118 -8.08 6.63 -13.69
N GLY A 119 -9.06 6.40 -12.82
CA GLY A 119 -10.29 7.19 -12.80
C GLY A 119 -10.08 8.62 -12.28
N LYS A 120 -9.13 8.83 -11.35
CA LYS A 120 -8.94 10.14 -10.70
C LYS A 120 -7.51 10.45 -10.27
N PHE A 121 -6.77 9.48 -9.71
CA PHE A 121 -5.49 9.79 -9.06
C PHE A 121 -4.49 10.35 -10.06
N PHE A 122 -4.32 9.66 -11.17
CA PHE A 122 -3.39 10.07 -12.19
C PHE A 122 -3.79 11.36 -12.89
N ASP A 123 -5.09 11.63 -13.07
CA ASP A 123 -5.57 12.94 -13.56
C ASP A 123 -5.18 14.06 -12.61
N ALA A 124 -5.28 13.85 -11.29
CA ALA A 124 -4.81 14.83 -10.31
C ALA A 124 -3.31 15.10 -10.44
N PHE A 125 -2.49 14.07 -10.69
CA PHE A 125 -1.07 14.24 -10.94
C PHE A 125 -0.78 14.93 -12.27
N ASP A 126 -1.47 14.55 -13.35
CA ASP A 126 -1.24 15.11 -14.68
C ASP A 126 -1.60 16.59 -14.74
N ASN A 127 -2.71 16.98 -14.12
CA ASN A 127 -3.14 18.37 -14.02
C ASN A 127 -2.25 19.22 -13.09
N THR A 128 -1.59 18.62 -12.10
CA THR A 128 -0.76 19.36 -11.13
C THR A 128 0.73 19.39 -11.50
N PHE A 129 1.24 18.33 -12.12
CA PHE A 129 2.67 18.09 -12.29
C PHE A 129 3.06 17.84 -13.75
N ALA A 130 2.47 18.62 -14.65
CA ALA A 130 2.83 18.68 -16.08
C ALA A 130 2.77 17.30 -16.76
N CYS A 131 1.63 16.62 -16.65
CA CYS A 131 1.39 15.34 -17.32
C CYS A 131 2.38 14.24 -16.90
N VAL A 132 2.73 14.17 -15.61
CA VAL A 132 3.72 13.19 -15.12
C VAL A 132 3.24 11.75 -15.29
N ALA A 133 2.00 11.43 -14.91
CA ALA A 133 1.48 10.07 -15.01
C ALA A 133 1.35 9.62 -16.48
N TYR A 134 0.97 10.52 -17.38
CA TYR A 134 1.02 10.27 -18.82
C TYR A 134 2.44 10.01 -19.33
N LYS A 135 3.43 10.80 -18.90
CA LYS A 135 4.83 10.66 -19.35
C LYS A 135 5.49 9.38 -18.85
N GLU A 136 5.19 8.99 -17.61
CA GLU A 136 5.66 7.74 -17.00
C GLU A 136 4.84 6.53 -17.46
N LYS A 137 3.77 6.73 -18.24
CA LYS A 137 3.02 5.66 -18.93
C LYS A 137 2.27 4.70 -18.00
N TYR A 138 1.85 5.16 -16.82
CA TYR A 138 1.18 4.27 -15.84
C TYR A 138 -0.07 3.56 -16.35
N ARG A 139 -0.87 4.22 -17.22
CA ARG A 139 -2.03 3.56 -17.86
C ARG A 139 -1.63 2.37 -18.73
N GLU A 140 -0.47 2.46 -19.37
CA GLU A 140 0.04 1.39 -20.23
C GLU A 140 0.67 0.26 -19.37
N GLU A 141 1.18 0.60 -18.19
CA GLU A 141 1.55 -0.39 -17.17
C GLU A 141 0.30 -1.09 -16.61
N HIS A 142 -0.81 -0.38 -16.41
CA HIS A 142 -2.10 -0.98 -16.05
C HIS A 142 -2.65 -1.90 -17.14
N ASP A 143 -2.60 -1.51 -18.42
CA ASP A 143 -2.96 -2.40 -19.54
C ASP A 143 -2.12 -3.70 -19.52
N HIS A 144 -0.85 -3.60 -19.14
CA HIS A 144 0.04 -4.76 -18.99
C HIS A 144 -0.35 -5.62 -17.78
N ASP A 145 -0.56 -5.01 -16.61
CA ASP A 145 -1.04 -5.70 -15.41
C ASP A 145 -2.34 -6.45 -15.70
N GLU A 146 -3.34 -5.83 -16.34
CA GLU A 146 -4.59 -6.50 -16.72
C GLU A 146 -4.35 -7.75 -17.59
N ALA A 147 -3.42 -7.67 -18.55
CA ALA A 147 -3.06 -8.81 -19.38
C ALA A 147 -2.42 -9.95 -18.55
N GLU A 148 -1.51 -9.63 -17.65
CA GLU A 148 -0.88 -10.61 -16.76
C GLU A 148 -1.87 -11.21 -15.75
N GLN A 149 -2.83 -10.43 -15.25
CA GLN A 149 -3.92 -10.93 -14.41
C GLN A 149 -4.77 -11.97 -15.15
N VAL A 150 -5.02 -11.79 -16.45
CA VAL A 150 -5.72 -12.79 -17.28
C VAL A 150 -4.90 -14.07 -17.41
N VAL A 151 -3.59 -13.96 -17.61
CA VAL A 151 -2.68 -15.12 -17.66
C VAL A 151 -2.70 -15.86 -16.32
N LEU A 152 -2.47 -15.16 -15.21
CA LEU A 152 -2.47 -15.74 -13.87
C LEU A 152 -3.82 -16.39 -13.54
N THR A 153 -4.94 -15.78 -13.91
CA THR A 153 -6.29 -16.35 -13.74
C THR A 153 -6.42 -17.67 -14.49
N ASN A 154 -5.93 -17.74 -15.73
CA ASN A 154 -5.98 -18.97 -16.53
C ASN A 154 -5.13 -20.09 -15.92
N PHE A 155 -3.97 -19.78 -15.36
CA PHE A 155 -3.15 -20.75 -14.62
C PHE A 155 -3.84 -21.18 -13.33
N THR A 156 -4.29 -20.23 -12.51
CA THR A 156 -4.96 -20.50 -11.23
C THR A 156 -6.21 -21.35 -11.40
N ASN A 157 -6.98 -21.16 -12.48
CA ASN A 157 -8.14 -22.00 -12.80
C ASN A 157 -7.78 -23.46 -13.03
N ARG A 158 -6.54 -23.80 -13.40
CA ARG A 158 -6.09 -25.20 -13.50
C ARG A 158 -6.10 -25.90 -12.14
N LEU A 159 -5.91 -25.17 -11.04
CA LEU A 159 -6.01 -25.73 -9.69
C LEU A 159 -7.42 -26.27 -9.39
N LYS A 160 -8.45 -25.89 -10.15
CA LYS A 160 -9.83 -26.41 -10.02
C LYS A 160 -10.01 -27.78 -10.69
N ASP A 161 -9.06 -28.25 -11.50
CA ASP A 161 -9.16 -29.52 -12.22
C ASP A 161 -9.05 -30.73 -11.27
N PRO A 162 -10.05 -31.64 -11.22
CA PRO A 162 -9.94 -32.87 -10.43
C PRO A 162 -8.82 -33.82 -10.89
N ASN A 163 -8.29 -33.64 -12.11
CA ASN A 163 -7.17 -34.39 -12.66
C ASN A 163 -5.86 -33.58 -12.68
N LEU A 164 -5.76 -32.52 -11.87
CA LEU A 164 -4.53 -31.74 -11.70
C LEU A 164 -3.34 -32.66 -11.43
N THR A 165 -2.23 -32.40 -12.10
CA THR A 165 -0.95 -33.08 -11.87
C THR A 165 0.00 -32.18 -11.10
N LEU A 166 0.98 -32.77 -10.40
CA LEU A 166 2.04 -32.02 -9.73
C LEU A 166 2.79 -31.07 -10.69
N SER A 167 3.02 -31.48 -11.95
CA SER A 167 3.66 -30.60 -12.95
C SER A 167 2.84 -29.36 -13.23
N GLN A 168 1.51 -29.50 -13.35
CA GLN A 168 0.61 -28.36 -13.54
C GLN A 168 0.58 -27.47 -12.30
N ALA A 169 0.57 -28.03 -11.09
CA ALA A 169 0.65 -27.23 -9.87
C ALA A 169 1.95 -26.40 -9.82
N HIS A 170 3.09 -26.98 -10.22
CA HIS A 170 4.35 -26.25 -10.35
C HIS A 170 4.28 -25.13 -11.39
N GLU A 171 3.64 -25.35 -12.53
CA GLU A 171 3.44 -24.31 -13.55
C GLU A 171 2.60 -23.14 -13.00
N VAL A 172 1.54 -23.41 -12.24
CA VAL A 172 0.74 -22.35 -11.61
C VAL A 172 1.57 -21.53 -10.62
N CYS A 173 2.37 -22.18 -9.78
CA CYS A 173 3.18 -21.47 -8.79
C CYS A 173 4.34 -20.71 -9.48
N ALA A 174 4.91 -21.23 -10.56
CA ALA A 174 5.89 -20.48 -11.36
C ALA A 174 5.28 -19.20 -11.95
N GLU A 175 4.08 -19.28 -12.51
CA GLU A 175 3.35 -18.10 -13.02
C GLU A 175 3.04 -17.10 -11.90
N THR A 176 2.67 -17.60 -10.73
CA THR A 176 2.43 -16.78 -9.53
C THR A 176 3.65 -15.91 -9.19
N PHE A 177 4.85 -16.48 -9.23
CA PHE A 177 6.09 -15.73 -8.98
C PHE A 177 6.45 -14.74 -10.09
N THR A 178 6.13 -15.07 -11.36
CA THR A 178 6.31 -14.14 -12.48
C THR A 178 5.44 -12.89 -12.27
N PHE A 179 4.13 -13.09 -12.09
CA PHE A 179 3.18 -12.00 -11.84
C PHE A 179 3.58 -11.17 -10.62
N ALA A 180 3.93 -11.83 -9.51
CA ALA A 180 4.37 -11.17 -8.28
C ALA A 180 5.56 -10.23 -8.52
N SER A 181 6.56 -10.68 -9.29
CA SER A 181 7.75 -9.89 -9.60
C SER A 181 7.43 -8.70 -10.51
N GLU A 182 6.55 -8.88 -11.49
CA GLU A 182 6.19 -7.84 -12.45
C GLU A 182 5.33 -6.76 -11.79
N HIS A 183 4.29 -7.14 -11.04
CA HIS A 183 3.46 -6.19 -10.33
C HIS A 183 4.24 -5.46 -9.21
N GLU A 184 5.18 -6.11 -8.53
CA GLU A 184 6.07 -5.44 -7.58
C GLU A 184 6.99 -4.40 -8.25
N ALA A 185 7.33 -4.58 -9.53
CA ALA A 185 8.09 -3.59 -10.30
C ALA A 185 7.21 -2.37 -10.64
N HIS A 186 5.94 -2.58 -11.00
CA HIS A 186 4.93 -1.54 -11.18
C HIS A 186 4.81 -0.67 -9.92
N LEU A 187 4.50 -1.27 -8.77
CA LEU A 187 4.30 -0.54 -7.50
C LEU A 187 5.53 0.31 -7.16
N LYS A 188 6.74 -0.22 -7.37
CA LYS A 188 7.99 0.52 -7.15
C LYS A 188 8.16 1.69 -8.09
N HIS A 189 7.72 1.56 -9.34
CA HIS A 189 7.82 2.62 -10.32
C HIS A 189 6.95 3.82 -9.92
N GLU A 190 5.68 3.57 -9.59
CA GLU A 190 4.77 4.59 -9.11
C GLU A 190 5.26 5.26 -7.84
N GLU A 191 5.66 4.47 -6.83
CA GLU A 191 6.13 4.99 -5.55
C GLU A 191 7.37 5.87 -5.70
N LYS A 192 8.26 5.52 -6.64
CA LYS A 192 9.48 6.28 -6.90
C LYS A 192 9.18 7.68 -7.44
N VAL A 193 8.14 7.84 -8.26
CA VAL A 193 7.83 9.10 -8.93
C VAL A 193 6.71 9.87 -8.24
N LEU A 194 5.58 9.21 -7.94
CA LEU A 194 4.36 9.83 -7.43
C LEU A 194 4.42 10.10 -5.93
N SER A 195 4.94 9.18 -5.11
CA SER A 195 4.97 9.37 -3.65
C SER A 195 5.69 10.66 -3.22
N PRO A 196 6.87 11.03 -3.78
CA PRO A 196 7.51 12.31 -3.47
C PRO A 196 6.71 13.54 -3.87
N LEU A 197 5.79 13.43 -4.84
CA LEU A 197 4.98 14.53 -5.36
C LEU A 197 3.71 14.76 -4.52
N THR A 198 3.23 13.76 -3.77
CA THR A 198 2.04 13.89 -2.90
C THR A 198 2.11 15.08 -1.94
N LYS A 199 3.31 15.39 -1.42
CA LYS A 199 3.54 16.54 -0.52
C LYS A 199 3.51 17.91 -1.21
N ASN A 200 3.56 17.92 -2.55
CA ASN A 200 3.62 19.13 -3.37
C ASN A 200 2.24 19.53 -3.92
N PHE A 201 1.19 18.75 -3.65
CA PHE A 201 -0.17 19.21 -3.89
C PHE A 201 -0.46 20.48 -3.06
N PRO A 202 -1.40 21.33 -3.50
CA PRO A 202 -1.81 22.51 -2.76
C PRO A 202 -2.14 22.21 -1.30
N ALA A 203 -1.71 23.09 -0.39
CA ALA A 203 -1.83 22.84 1.04
C ALA A 203 -3.29 22.56 1.45
N GLY A 204 -3.51 21.40 2.07
CA GLY A 204 -4.82 20.99 2.57
C GLY A 204 -5.80 20.45 1.52
N SER A 205 -5.41 20.32 0.25
CA SER A 205 -6.26 19.68 -0.79
C SER A 205 -6.24 18.14 -0.71
N GLY A 206 -5.19 17.56 -0.10
CA GLY A 206 -5.01 16.11 -0.01
C GLY A 206 -6.25 15.31 0.42
N PRO A 207 -6.98 15.69 1.48
CA PRO A 207 -8.18 14.96 1.89
C PRO A 207 -9.26 14.92 0.80
N ALA A 208 -9.53 16.05 0.13
CA ALA A 208 -10.50 16.10 -0.96
C ALA A 208 -10.01 15.33 -2.19
N ILE A 209 -8.72 15.44 -2.54
CA ILE A 209 -8.16 14.67 -3.65
C ILE A 209 -8.40 13.17 -3.43
N VAL A 210 -7.97 12.66 -2.28
CA VAL A 210 -8.07 11.22 -2.00
C VAL A 210 -9.53 10.78 -1.83
N HIS A 211 -10.40 11.62 -1.24
CA HIS A 211 -11.84 11.37 -1.17
C HIS A 211 -12.47 11.10 -2.55
N HIS A 212 -12.15 11.94 -3.55
CA HIS A 212 -12.66 11.76 -4.91
C HIS A 212 -12.06 10.52 -5.59
N VAL A 213 -10.80 10.18 -5.28
CA VAL A 213 -10.12 8.99 -5.80
C VAL A 213 -10.81 7.70 -5.33
N ILE A 214 -11.01 7.54 -4.02
CA ILE A 214 -11.76 6.38 -3.49
C ILE A 214 -13.25 6.41 -3.87
N GLY A 215 -13.75 7.58 -4.25
CA GLY A 215 -15.13 7.78 -4.73
C GLY A 215 -15.41 7.15 -6.09
N VAL A 216 -14.38 6.79 -6.87
CA VAL A 216 -14.54 6.17 -8.20
C VAL A 216 -15.36 4.88 -8.13
N ASN A 217 -15.11 4.06 -7.10
CA ASN A 217 -15.74 2.77 -6.88
C ASN A 217 -16.02 2.56 -5.39
N PHE A 218 -16.67 3.56 -4.76
CA PHE A 218 -16.84 3.57 -3.31
C PHE A 218 -17.56 2.34 -2.76
N ASP A 219 -18.54 1.79 -3.49
CA ASP A 219 -19.27 0.58 -3.09
C ASP A 219 -18.30 -0.59 -2.86
N GLU A 220 -17.49 -0.90 -3.87
CA GLU A 220 -16.45 -1.93 -3.79
C GLU A 220 -15.37 -1.58 -2.74
N THR A 221 -15.01 -0.30 -2.64
CA THR A 221 -13.98 0.15 -1.71
C THR A 221 -14.40 -0.07 -0.25
N HIS A 222 -15.66 0.20 0.09
CA HIS A 222 -16.14 0.06 1.47
C HIS A 222 -16.54 -1.38 1.82
N ASP A 223 -17.14 -2.12 0.90
CA ASP A 223 -17.60 -3.50 1.15
C ASP A 223 -16.47 -4.52 1.20
N PHE A 224 -15.35 -4.24 0.53
CA PHE A 224 -14.26 -5.20 0.36
C PHE A 224 -12.89 -4.60 0.68
N PHE A 225 -12.53 -3.50 0.03
CA PHE A 225 -11.13 -3.08 -0.06
C PHE A 225 -10.50 -2.67 1.28
N PHE A 226 -11.17 -1.82 2.08
CA PHE A 226 -10.58 -1.34 3.33
C PHE A 226 -10.33 -2.45 4.36
N GLU A 227 -11.30 -3.37 4.53
CA GLU A 227 -11.14 -4.52 5.42
C GLU A 227 -9.99 -5.42 4.92
N THR A 228 -10.00 -5.74 3.63
CA THR A 228 -9.03 -6.63 2.99
C THR A 228 -7.61 -6.06 3.03
N ALA A 229 -7.45 -4.74 2.88
CA ALA A 229 -6.17 -4.08 3.02
C ALA A 229 -5.67 -4.13 4.47
N LEU A 230 -6.55 -3.85 5.43
CA LEU A 230 -6.22 -3.92 6.85
C LEU A 230 -5.84 -5.31 7.33
N ASP A 231 -6.48 -6.35 6.79
CA ASP A 231 -6.15 -7.74 7.11
C ASP A 231 -4.67 -8.09 6.86
N GLN A 232 -4.05 -7.50 5.83
CA GLN A 232 -2.61 -7.68 5.58
C GLN A 232 -1.75 -6.72 6.40
N LEU A 233 -2.17 -5.46 6.53
CA LEU A 233 -1.41 -4.48 7.31
C LEU A 233 -1.30 -4.93 8.78
N VAL A 234 -2.38 -5.40 9.39
CA VAL A 234 -2.40 -5.86 10.80
C VAL A 234 -1.45 -7.05 11.03
N LYS A 235 -1.30 -7.93 10.04
CA LYS A 235 -0.42 -9.10 10.15
C LYS A 235 1.07 -8.75 10.04
N ARG A 236 1.41 -7.66 9.36
CA ARG A 236 2.78 -7.41 8.85
C ARG A 236 3.38 -6.10 9.33
N GLU A 237 2.56 -5.13 9.70
CA GLU A 237 2.97 -3.77 9.98
C GLU A 237 2.84 -3.44 11.48
N PRO A 238 3.70 -2.54 12.00
CA PRO A 238 3.56 -2.09 13.38
C PRO A 238 2.29 -1.25 13.58
N LEU A 239 1.82 -1.18 14.83
CA LEU A 239 0.65 -0.39 15.25
C LEU A 239 0.66 1.05 14.70
N SER A 240 1.82 1.69 14.60
CA SER A 240 1.93 3.05 14.06
C SER A 240 1.50 3.16 12.60
N VAL A 241 1.82 2.16 11.77
CA VAL A 241 1.47 2.15 10.35
C VAL A 241 -0.02 1.82 10.18
N VAL A 242 -0.51 0.78 10.87
CA VAL A 242 -1.94 0.43 10.89
C VAL A 242 -2.79 1.62 11.35
N GLY A 243 -2.40 2.25 12.45
CA GLY A 243 -3.08 3.43 12.97
C GLY A 243 -3.05 4.62 12.01
N SER A 244 -1.96 4.84 11.29
CA SER A 244 -1.85 5.90 10.28
C SER A 244 -2.77 5.63 9.09
N TYR A 245 -2.91 4.38 8.65
CA TYR A 245 -3.87 4.00 7.61
C TYR A 245 -5.30 4.29 8.05
N VAL A 246 -5.71 3.80 9.23
CA VAL A 246 -7.07 4.01 9.74
C VAL A 246 -7.36 5.50 9.95
N ALA A 247 -6.37 6.28 10.43
CA ALA A 247 -6.51 7.72 10.56
C ALA A 247 -6.64 8.43 9.20
N ALA A 248 -5.89 7.99 8.18
CA ALA A 248 -6.02 8.50 6.82
C ALA A 248 -7.41 8.19 6.24
N VAL A 249 -7.90 6.95 6.38
CA VAL A 249 -9.25 6.55 5.94
C VAL A 249 -10.33 7.38 6.63
N LYS A 250 -10.24 7.58 7.95
CA LYS A 250 -11.16 8.46 8.69
C LYS A 250 -11.13 9.90 8.17
N ARG A 251 -9.95 10.39 7.78
CA ARG A 251 -9.75 11.77 7.33
C ARG A 251 -10.33 12.08 5.95
N ILE A 252 -10.42 11.07 5.08
CA ILE A 252 -10.86 11.21 3.68
C ILE A 252 -12.34 10.85 3.47
N LEU A 253 -12.99 10.29 4.49
CA LEU A 253 -14.40 9.89 4.43
C LEU A 253 -15.29 10.87 5.19
N THR A 254 -16.48 11.14 4.66
CA THR A 254 -17.51 11.83 5.45
C THR A 254 -17.86 10.99 6.69
N PRO A 255 -18.44 11.58 7.74
CA PRO A 255 -18.89 10.81 8.91
C PRO A 255 -19.81 9.63 8.54
N GLU A 256 -20.70 9.82 7.57
CA GLU A 256 -21.63 8.79 7.09
C GLU A 256 -20.90 7.67 6.36
N GLN A 257 -19.95 8.00 5.47
CA GLN A 257 -19.13 6.99 4.79
C GLN A 257 -18.21 6.24 5.76
N TYR A 258 -17.61 6.96 6.72
CA TYR A 258 -16.76 6.33 7.72
C TYR A 258 -17.55 5.34 8.58
N ALA A 259 -18.82 5.65 8.88
CA ALA A 259 -19.70 4.73 9.60
C ALA A 259 -19.96 3.42 8.82
N LEU A 260 -19.95 3.45 7.48
CA LEU A 260 -20.11 2.24 6.66
C LEU A 260 -18.89 1.32 6.73
N VAL A 261 -17.67 1.89 6.72
CA VAL A 261 -16.42 1.09 6.73
C VAL A 261 -16.00 0.65 8.13
N LEU A 262 -16.44 1.35 9.17
CA LEU A 262 -16.01 1.15 10.54
C LEU A 262 -16.17 -0.31 11.04
N PRO A 263 -17.27 -1.03 10.76
CA PRO A 263 -17.39 -2.44 11.16
C PRO A 263 -16.28 -3.33 10.58
N GLY A 264 -15.93 -3.14 9.30
CA GLY A 264 -14.84 -3.88 8.65
C GLY A 264 -13.48 -3.52 9.24
N ILE A 265 -13.23 -2.24 9.50
CA ILE A 265 -12.01 -1.78 10.18
C ILE A 265 -11.85 -2.44 11.56
N ILE A 266 -12.94 -2.45 12.37
CA ILE A 266 -12.94 -3.08 13.70
C ILE A 266 -12.64 -4.57 13.59
N LYS A 267 -13.30 -5.25 12.63
CA LYS A 267 -13.13 -6.68 12.39
C LYS A 267 -11.68 -7.02 12.03
N ALA A 268 -11.10 -6.34 11.04
CA ALA A 268 -9.73 -6.57 10.59
C ALA A 268 -8.69 -6.23 11.67
N CYS A 269 -8.89 -5.12 12.40
CA CYS A 269 -7.99 -4.74 13.50
C CYS A 269 -8.06 -5.73 14.68
N GLY A 270 -9.19 -6.40 14.90
CA GLY A 270 -9.37 -7.38 15.98
C GLY A 270 -8.92 -6.86 17.34
N SER A 271 -7.98 -7.55 17.98
CA SER A 271 -7.44 -7.16 19.29
C SER A 271 -6.61 -5.87 19.27
N MET A 272 -6.18 -5.38 18.10
CA MET A 272 -5.51 -4.09 17.96
C MET A 272 -6.46 -2.90 18.03
N TRP A 273 -7.77 -3.12 17.77
CA TRP A 273 -8.74 -2.03 17.66
C TRP A 273 -8.76 -1.08 18.88
N PRO A 274 -8.76 -1.54 20.15
CA PRO A 274 -8.76 -0.63 21.29
C PRO A 274 -7.56 0.35 21.30
N MET A 275 -6.37 -0.14 20.93
CA MET A 275 -5.14 0.67 20.86
C MET A 275 -5.16 1.64 19.67
N VAL A 276 -5.76 1.23 18.56
CA VAL A 276 -5.96 2.10 17.40
C VAL A 276 -6.96 3.20 17.77
N HIS A 277 -8.13 2.83 18.27
CA HIS A 277 -9.23 3.73 18.61
C HIS A 277 -8.83 4.80 19.63
N GLU A 278 -8.13 4.42 20.71
CA GLU A 278 -7.66 5.38 21.74
C GLU A 278 -6.80 6.49 21.15
N ARG A 279 -6.03 6.17 20.09
CA ARG A 279 -5.07 7.07 19.43
C ARG A 279 -5.62 7.77 18.17
N LEU A 280 -6.83 7.41 17.73
CA LEU A 280 -7.57 8.12 16.68
C LEU A 280 -8.23 9.41 17.20
N ILE A 281 -8.36 9.54 18.53
CA ILE A 281 -8.94 10.71 19.19
C ILE A 281 -7.87 11.80 19.27
N GLY A 282 -7.45 12.34 18.13
CA GLY A 282 -6.48 13.43 18.09
C GLY A 282 -5.91 13.70 16.70
N GLU A 283 -5.98 14.97 16.30
CA GLU A 283 -5.56 15.54 14.99
C GLU A 283 -6.15 14.88 13.73
N GLY A 284 -6.33 15.69 12.68
CA GLY A 284 -6.91 15.27 11.40
C GLY A 284 -8.38 15.62 11.24
N GLY A 285 -9.25 15.29 12.20
CA GLY A 285 -10.69 15.52 12.09
C GLY A 285 -11.36 14.69 10.98
N ASP A 286 -12.69 14.65 10.97
CA ASP A 286 -13.45 14.02 9.88
C ASP A 286 -13.35 14.86 8.60
N TYR A 287 -13.61 14.25 7.45
CA TYR A 287 -13.72 15.00 6.20
C TYR A 287 -14.87 16.01 6.24
N THR A 288 -14.66 17.23 5.74
CA THR A 288 -15.66 18.32 5.80
C THR A 288 -15.80 19.07 4.47
N ALA A 289 -16.89 19.83 4.34
CA ALA A 289 -17.08 20.75 3.21
C ALA A 289 -15.96 21.80 3.06
N ALA A 290 -15.24 22.12 4.14
CA ALA A 290 -14.08 23.01 4.09
C ALA A 290 -12.87 22.38 3.39
N ASP A 291 -12.80 21.04 3.32
CA ASP A 291 -11.78 20.35 2.56
C ASP A 291 -12.10 20.35 1.07
N GLU A 292 -13.37 20.17 0.72
CA GLU A 292 -13.82 20.27 -0.67
C GLU A 292 -13.55 21.66 -1.25
N ALA A 293 -13.74 22.72 -0.45
CA ALA A 293 -13.42 24.08 -0.86
C ALA A 293 -11.93 24.33 -1.15
N LYS A 294 -11.02 23.43 -0.74
CA LYS A 294 -9.57 23.52 -1.01
C LYS A 294 -9.17 22.75 -2.27
N LEU A 295 -10.10 22.05 -2.92
CA LEU A 295 -9.82 21.32 -4.15
C LEU A 295 -9.50 22.32 -5.28
N PRO A 296 -8.36 22.19 -5.96
CA PRO A 296 -8.05 23.05 -7.10
C PRO A 296 -9.06 22.83 -8.24
N ALA A 297 -9.51 23.92 -8.85
CA ALA A 297 -10.42 23.86 -9.99
C ALA A 297 -9.79 23.05 -11.14
N GLY A 298 -10.56 22.11 -11.68
CA GLY A 298 -10.16 21.27 -12.80
C GLY A 298 -9.07 20.23 -12.50
N ILE A 299 -8.77 19.94 -11.24
CA ILE A 299 -7.76 18.93 -10.88
C ILE A 299 -8.06 17.53 -11.42
N PHE A 300 -9.34 17.24 -11.68
CA PHE A 300 -9.81 15.97 -12.26
C PHE A 300 -10.38 16.15 -13.67
N ASP A 301 -10.17 17.30 -14.30
CA ASP A 301 -10.63 17.51 -15.66
C ASP A 301 -9.70 16.72 -16.61
N PRO A 302 -10.27 16.04 -17.62
CA PRO A 302 -9.46 15.36 -18.62
C PRO A 302 -8.53 16.37 -19.32
N ILE A 303 -7.22 16.16 -19.20
CA ILE A 303 -6.20 16.97 -19.87
C ILE A 303 -5.66 16.22 -21.09
N ASN A 304 -5.60 16.90 -22.25
CA ASN A 304 -4.97 16.32 -23.43
C ASN A 304 -3.45 16.49 -23.36
N CYS A 305 -2.80 15.63 -22.58
CA CYS A 305 -1.35 15.62 -22.38
C CYS A 305 -0.54 15.45 -23.68
N ALA A 306 -1.07 14.74 -24.68
CA ALA A 306 -0.42 14.61 -25.98
C ALA A 306 -0.34 15.94 -26.75
N SER A 307 -1.34 16.81 -26.59
CA SER A 307 -1.40 18.11 -27.28
C SER A 307 -0.66 19.24 -26.57
N THR A 308 -0.44 19.14 -25.26
CA THR A 308 0.23 20.18 -24.46
C THR A 308 1.75 20.08 -24.52
N MET A 309 2.30 18.95 -24.99
CA MET A 309 3.72 18.80 -25.28
C MET A 309 4.05 19.41 -26.64
N SER A 310 4.40 20.70 -26.66
CA SER A 310 4.99 21.34 -27.84
C SER A 310 6.21 20.53 -28.31
N PRO A 311 6.37 20.25 -29.62
CA PRO A 311 7.56 19.58 -30.12
C PRO A 311 8.78 20.40 -29.72
N THR A 312 9.67 19.81 -28.94
CA THR A 312 11.00 20.35 -28.69
C THR A 312 11.62 20.64 -30.05
N LYS A 313 11.88 21.93 -30.32
CA LYS A 313 12.54 22.38 -31.56
C LYS A 313 13.74 21.48 -31.82
N SER A 314 13.74 20.84 -32.99
CA SER A 314 14.88 20.10 -33.51
C SER A 314 16.17 20.92 -33.34
N PRO A 315 17.31 20.29 -33.00
CA PRO A 315 18.56 21.02 -32.88
C PRO A 315 18.88 21.67 -34.23
N VAL A 316 19.08 22.98 -34.20
CA VAL A 316 19.55 23.77 -35.33
C VAL A 316 20.84 23.11 -35.83
N LYS A 317 20.83 22.55 -37.05
CA LYS A 317 22.04 22.11 -37.73
C LYS A 317 22.99 23.30 -37.78
N ALA A 318 24.15 23.17 -37.16
CA ALA A 318 25.24 24.14 -37.33
C ALA A 318 25.59 24.22 -38.83
N PRO A 319 25.81 25.43 -39.38
CA PRO A 319 26.22 25.57 -40.77
C PRO A 319 27.65 25.04 -40.94
N VAL A 320 27.85 24.40 -42.10
CA VAL A 320 29.09 23.78 -42.59
C VAL A 320 30.23 24.80 -42.68
#